data_AF-A0A2V8QLT2-F1
#
_entry.id   AF-A0A2V8QLT2-F1
#
_cell.length_a   1.000
_cell.length_b   1.000
_cell.length_c   1.000
_cell.angle_alpha   90.00
_cell.angle_beta   90.00
_cell.angle_gamma   90.00
#
_symmetry.space_group_name_H-M   'P 1'
#
loop_
_entity.id
_entity.type
_entity.pdbx_description
1 polymer ?
#
loop_
_entity_poly.entity_id
_entity_poly.type
_entity_poly.pdbx_seq_one_letter_code
_entity_poly.pdbx_strand_id
1 'polypeptide(L)'
;MQEDFTLIQVVNNKMVKAVFLDKSLDYKLISATTEEIRKRALRLKGNLVLPKVSDKEKNRDYQAASDDERLKVALLTLDRSIMDFVTNPLFRMSNVIDPDLASKAGRDLESIIELSDAIRKNVQSLSKTAKRAH
;
A
#
# COMPACT_ATOMS: atom_id res chain seq x y z
N MET A 1 8.76 14.81 -4.39
CA MET A 1 8.48 13.63 -5.25
C MET A 1 9.49 12.50 -5.01
N GLN A 2 10.79 12.69 -5.29
CA GLN A 2 11.79 11.64 -5.10
C GLN A 2 11.85 11.10 -3.66
N GLU A 3 11.74 11.99 -2.67
CA GLU A 3 11.66 11.61 -1.26
C GLU A 3 10.49 10.66 -0.96
N ASP A 4 9.28 10.95 -1.45
CA ASP A 4 8.11 10.08 -1.24
C ASP A 4 8.28 8.72 -1.93
N PHE A 5 8.90 8.68 -3.11
CA PHE A 5 9.28 7.44 -3.80
C PHE A 5 10.24 6.58 -2.98
N THR A 6 11.26 7.19 -2.37
CA THR A 6 12.21 6.47 -1.53
C THR A 6 11.54 6.00 -0.25
N LEU A 7 10.81 6.88 0.42
CA LEU A 7 10.29 6.59 1.74
C LEU A 7 9.11 5.61 1.72
N ILE A 8 8.29 5.57 0.67
CA ILE A 8 7.25 4.54 0.55
C ILE A 8 7.87 3.13 0.50
N GLN A 9 9.01 2.96 -0.17
CA GLN A 9 9.77 1.69 -0.18
C GLN A 9 10.38 1.38 1.19
N VAL A 10 11.00 2.38 1.84
CA VAL A 10 11.62 2.19 3.16
C VAL A 10 10.59 1.78 4.21
N VAL A 11 9.43 2.45 4.25
CA VAL A 11 8.36 2.14 5.20
C VAL A 11 7.77 0.76 4.91
N ASN A 12 7.52 0.44 3.64
CA ASN A 12 7.03 -0.87 3.23
C ASN A 12 7.98 -2.01 3.63
N ASN A 13 9.28 -1.86 3.34
CA ASN A 13 10.29 -2.86 3.70
C ASN A 13 10.40 -3.07 5.22
N LYS A 14 10.25 -2.00 6.02
CA LYS A 14 10.22 -2.11 7.49
C LYS A 14 8.98 -2.87 7.96
N MET A 15 7.81 -2.58 7.38
CA MET A 15 6.55 -3.26 7.70
C MET A 15 6.64 -4.76 7.38
N VAL A 16 7.06 -5.15 6.18
CA VAL A 16 7.21 -6.55 5.79
C VAL A 16 8.18 -7.28 6.71
N LYS A 17 9.34 -6.68 7.01
CA LYS A 17 10.30 -7.28 7.95
C LYS A 17 9.68 -7.55 9.33
N ALA A 18 9.00 -6.56 9.92
CA ALA A 18 8.37 -6.74 11.22
C ALA A 18 7.28 -7.83 11.18
N VAL A 19 6.43 -7.83 10.16
CA VAL A 19 5.29 -8.76 10.04
C VAL A 19 5.72 -10.22 9.84
N PHE A 20 6.82 -10.45 9.12
CA PHE A 20 7.25 -11.80 8.73
C PHE A 20 8.45 -12.36 9.51
N LEU A 21 9.20 -11.51 10.21
CA LEU A 21 10.31 -11.96 11.07
C LEU A 21 9.91 -12.03 12.55
N ASP A 22 8.89 -11.28 12.98
CA ASP A 22 8.46 -11.30 14.38
C ASP A 22 7.46 -12.42 14.66
N LYS A 23 7.48 -12.92 15.90
CA LYS A 23 6.61 -14.03 16.35
C LYS A 23 5.13 -13.64 16.47
N SER A 24 4.82 -12.35 16.55
CA SER A 24 3.47 -11.82 16.76
C SER A 24 3.26 -10.54 15.97
N LEU A 25 2.05 -10.31 15.47
CA LEU A 25 1.73 -9.09 14.74
C LEU A 25 1.56 -7.88 15.70
N ASP A 26 2.39 -6.85 15.50
CA ASP A 26 2.17 -5.55 16.14
C ASP A 26 1.16 -4.74 15.33
N TYR A 27 -0.12 -4.82 15.73
CA TYR A 27 -1.21 -4.07 15.12
C TYR A 27 -1.02 -2.54 15.19
N LYS A 28 -0.31 -2.00 16.19
CA LYS A 28 -0.04 -0.55 16.26
C LYS A 28 0.96 -0.16 15.18
N LEU A 29 2.03 -0.94 15.04
CA LEU A 29 3.04 -0.73 13.99
C LEU A 29 2.40 -0.85 12.60
N ILE A 30 1.59 -1.87 12.35
CA ILE A 30 0.90 -2.06 11.07
C ILE A 30 -0.05 -0.89 10.77
N SER A 31 -0.85 -0.45 11.75
CA SER A 31 -1.73 0.72 11.55
C SER A 31 -0.95 2.01 11.26
N ALA A 32 0.19 2.23 11.91
CA ALA A 32 1.00 3.44 11.70
C ALA A 32 1.72 3.42 10.34
N THR A 33 2.30 2.28 9.97
CA THR A 33 3.02 2.10 8.69
C THR A 33 2.08 2.19 7.49
N THR A 34 0.91 1.57 7.54
CA THR A 34 -0.11 1.67 6.48
C THR A 34 -0.65 3.10 6.32
N GLU A 35 -0.81 3.85 7.42
CA GLU A 35 -1.17 5.28 7.33
C GLU A 35 -0.09 6.11 6.63
N GLU A 36 1.17 5.85 6.94
CA GLU A 36 2.30 6.56 6.34
C GLU A 36 2.46 6.25 4.85
N ILE A 37 2.32 4.97 4.46
CA ILE A 37 2.26 4.54 3.05
C ILE A 37 1.16 5.30 2.31
N ARG A 38 -0.05 5.36 2.89
CA ARG A 38 -1.19 6.08 2.30
C ARG A 38 -0.88 7.56 2.07
N LYS A 39 -0.32 8.25 3.07
CA LYS A 39 0.03 9.67 3.00
C LYS A 39 1.01 9.94 1.85
N ARG A 40 2.03 9.10 1.70
CA ARG A 40 3.03 9.21 0.63
C ARG A 40 2.43 8.93 -0.73
N ALA A 41 1.61 7.88 -0.84
CA ALA A 41 0.92 7.55 -2.07
C ALA A 41 -0.01 8.68 -2.54
N LEU A 42 -0.75 9.33 -1.63
CA LEU A 42 -1.59 10.50 -1.93
C LEU A 42 -0.76 11.70 -2.43
N ARG A 43 0.39 11.97 -1.81
CA ARG A 43 1.32 13.02 -2.28
C ARG A 43 1.89 12.70 -3.66
N LEU A 44 2.28 11.45 -3.89
CA LEU A 44 2.73 10.99 -5.21
C LEU A 44 1.63 11.15 -6.25
N LYS A 45 0.38 10.82 -5.93
CA LYS A 45 -0.76 10.97 -6.84
C LYS A 45 -1.02 12.44 -7.20
N GLY A 46 -0.83 13.36 -6.25
CA GLY A 46 -0.95 14.81 -6.52
C GLY A 46 0.22 15.38 -7.34
N ASN A 47 1.40 14.77 -7.24
CA ASN A 47 2.61 15.24 -7.92
C ASN A 47 2.83 14.58 -9.30
N LEU A 48 2.33 13.36 -9.49
CA LEU A 48 2.45 12.61 -10.74
C LEU A 48 1.22 12.89 -11.59
N VAL A 49 1.43 13.46 -12.78
CA VAL A 49 0.37 13.74 -13.77
C VAL A 49 -0.03 12.43 -14.47
N LEU A 50 -0.56 11.47 -13.71
CA LEU A 50 -0.98 10.16 -14.21
C LEU A 50 -2.43 10.21 -14.73
N PRO A 51 -2.78 9.37 -15.73
CA PRO A 51 -4.14 9.22 -16.18
C PRO A 51 -5.10 8.91 -15.01
N LYS A 52 -6.31 9.47 -15.06
CA LYS A 52 -7.34 9.12 -14.08
C LYS A 52 -7.76 7.67 -14.28
N VAL A 53 -7.66 6.89 -13.21
CA VAL A 53 -8.18 5.52 -13.15
C VAL A 53 -9.71 5.57 -13.09
N SER A 54 -10.39 4.74 -13.89
CA SER A 54 -11.85 4.66 -13.86
C SER A 54 -12.34 4.03 -12.55
N ASP A 55 -13.52 4.43 -12.05
CA ASP A 55 -14.10 3.82 -10.85
C ASP A 55 -14.40 2.31 -10.98
N LYS A 56 -14.42 1.80 -12.23
CA LYS A 56 -14.55 0.37 -12.56
C LYS A 56 -13.23 -0.41 -12.40
N GLU A 57 -12.10 0.27 -12.45
CA GLU A 57 -10.76 -0.33 -12.35
C GLU A 57 -10.19 -0.25 -10.92
N LYS A 58 -10.89 0.41 -10.00
CA LYS A 58 -10.53 0.44 -8.58
C LYS A 58 -10.62 -0.95 -7.99
N ASN A 59 -9.57 -1.36 -7.26
CA ASN A 59 -9.43 -2.72 -6.77
C ASN A 59 -10.28 -2.88 -5.50
N ARG A 60 -11.53 -3.32 -5.69
CA ARG A 60 -12.53 -3.45 -4.60
C ARG A 60 -12.43 -4.77 -3.84
N ASP A 61 -11.52 -5.66 -4.18
CA ASP A 61 -11.50 -7.03 -3.68
C ASP A 61 -10.78 -7.23 -2.32
N TYR A 62 -10.46 -6.14 -1.61
CA TYR A 62 -9.99 -6.30 -0.23
C TYR A 62 -11.13 -6.77 0.68
N GLN A 63 -11.12 -8.05 1.02
CA GLN A 63 -11.92 -8.61 2.10
C GLN A 63 -11.19 -8.37 3.43
N ALA A 64 -11.91 -7.78 4.39
CA ALA A 64 -11.41 -7.56 5.74
C ALA A 64 -10.89 -8.86 6.35
N ALA A 65 -9.60 -8.91 6.68
CA ALA A 65 -9.00 -10.06 7.35
C ALA A 65 -9.69 -10.35 8.68
N SER A 66 -10.03 -11.62 8.92
CA SER A 66 -10.61 -12.12 10.17
C SER A 66 -9.56 -12.57 11.19
N ASP A 67 -8.32 -12.74 10.74
CA ASP A 67 -7.22 -13.36 11.47
C ASP A 67 -5.87 -12.84 10.94
N ASP A 68 -4.80 -13.21 11.66
CA ASP A 68 -3.43 -12.79 11.36
C ASP A 68 -2.92 -13.30 10.01
N GLU A 69 -3.34 -14.49 9.57
CA GLU A 69 -2.88 -15.06 8.29
C GLU A 69 -3.43 -14.28 7.11
N ARG A 70 -4.73 -13.99 7.12
CA ARG A 70 -5.37 -13.15 6.09
C ARG A 70 -4.82 -11.74 6.10
N LEU A 71 -4.47 -11.20 7.27
CA LEU A 71 -3.82 -9.90 7.39
C LEU A 71 -2.42 -9.92 6.76
N LYS A 72 -1.63 -10.97 7.00
CA LYS A 72 -0.32 -11.16 6.35
C LYS A 72 -0.43 -11.22 4.82
N VAL A 73 -1.42 -11.95 4.30
CA VAL A 73 -1.68 -12.00 2.85
C VAL A 73 -2.00 -10.61 2.29
N ALA A 74 -2.84 -9.85 2.98
CA ALA A 74 -3.16 -8.48 2.58
C ALA A 74 -1.94 -7.55 2.55
N LEU A 75 -1.05 -7.69 3.53
CA LEU A 75 0.19 -6.92 3.61
C LEU A 75 1.16 -7.28 2.48
N LEU A 76 1.22 -8.55 2.05
CA LEU A 76 1.98 -8.95 0.86
C LEU A 76 1.37 -8.41 -0.43
N THR A 77 0.05 -8.33 -0.53
CA THR A 77 -0.60 -7.70 -1.68
C THR A 77 -0.25 -6.21 -1.75
N LEU A 78 -0.27 -5.51 -0.61
CA LEU A 78 0.17 -4.11 -0.54
C LEU A 78 1.65 -3.95 -0.92
N ASP A 79 2.53 -4.80 -0.40
CA ASP A 79 3.95 -4.82 -0.73
C ASP A 79 4.16 -4.98 -2.24
N ARG A 80 3.50 -5.97 -2.86
CA ARG A 80 3.56 -6.19 -4.30
C ARG A 80 3.09 -4.96 -5.08
N SER A 81 1.97 -4.35 -4.72
CA SER A 81 1.49 -3.13 -5.40
C SER A 81 2.50 -1.99 -5.30
N ILE A 82 3.16 -1.82 -4.16
CA ILE A 82 4.22 -0.81 -3.98
C ILE A 82 5.41 -1.14 -4.87
N MET A 83 5.85 -2.39 -4.90
CA MET A 83 6.98 -2.81 -5.74
C MET A 83 6.66 -2.62 -7.23
N ASP A 84 5.50 -3.08 -7.69
CA ASP A 84 5.03 -2.94 -9.07
C ASP A 84 4.96 -1.47 -9.52
N PHE A 85 4.57 -0.57 -8.61
CA PHE A 85 4.58 0.86 -8.84
C PHE A 85 6.01 1.41 -8.94
N VAL A 86 6.87 1.21 -7.93
CA VAL A 86 8.20 1.85 -7.89
C VAL A 86 9.17 1.29 -8.92
N THR A 87 8.96 0.06 -9.40
CA THR A 87 9.75 -0.54 -10.48
C THR A 87 9.19 -0.27 -11.87
N ASN A 88 8.08 0.49 -11.99
CA ASN A 88 7.49 0.80 -13.29
C ASN A 88 8.53 1.52 -14.18
N PRO A 89 8.80 1.00 -15.41
CA PRO A 89 9.79 1.59 -16.31
C PRO A 89 9.54 3.06 -16.67
N LEU A 90 8.29 3.54 -16.53
CA LEU A 90 7.91 4.94 -16.68
C LEU A 90 8.85 5.88 -15.92
N PHE A 91 9.31 5.48 -14.73
CA PHE A 91 10.15 6.31 -13.87
C PHE A 91 11.65 6.27 -14.22
N ARG A 92 12.04 5.47 -15.24
CA ARG A 92 13.42 5.34 -15.71
C ARG A 92 13.62 5.86 -17.14
N MET A 93 12.54 6.00 -17.92
CA MET A 93 12.58 6.46 -19.30
C MET A 93 12.45 7.99 -19.35
N SER A 94 13.50 8.68 -19.77
CA SER A 94 13.55 10.16 -19.71
C SER A 94 12.84 10.88 -20.87
N ASN A 95 12.55 10.19 -21.98
CA ASN A 95 12.18 10.86 -23.24
C ASN A 95 10.86 10.40 -23.87
N VAL A 96 10.19 9.35 -23.35
CA VAL A 96 8.91 8.86 -23.88
C VAL A 96 7.97 8.54 -22.73
N ILE A 97 6.82 9.22 -22.69
CA ILE A 97 5.71 8.84 -21.82
C ILE A 97 4.93 7.75 -22.54
N ASP A 98 5.13 6.51 -22.11
CA ASP A 98 4.31 5.38 -22.55
C ASP A 98 2.94 5.43 -21.84
N PRO A 99 1.82 5.57 -22.58
CA PRO A 99 0.48 5.67 -21.99
C PRO A 99 0.06 4.45 -21.18
N ASP A 100 0.52 3.25 -21.54
CA ASP A 100 0.18 2.01 -20.85
C ASP A 100 0.94 1.93 -19.52
N LEU A 101 2.23 2.31 -19.54
CA LEU A 101 3.02 2.40 -18.31
C LEU A 101 2.48 3.47 -17.36
N ALA A 102 2.05 4.63 -17.88
CA ALA A 102 1.41 5.69 -17.11
C ALA A 102 0.08 5.23 -16.49
N SER A 103 -0.76 4.55 -17.28
CA SER A 103 -2.03 3.99 -16.80
C SER A 103 -1.81 2.92 -15.73
N LYS A 104 -0.81 2.05 -15.91
CA LYS A 104 -0.42 1.06 -14.91
C LYS A 104 0.03 1.74 -13.61
N ALA A 105 0.93 2.72 -13.69
CA ALA A 105 1.38 3.47 -12.51
C ALA A 105 0.20 4.13 -11.77
N GLY A 106 -0.79 4.66 -12.51
CA GLY A 106 -2.00 5.21 -11.93
C GLY A 106 -2.81 4.16 -11.16
N ARG A 107 -3.05 2.99 -11.76
CA ARG A 107 -3.77 1.87 -11.12
C ARG A 107 -3.07 1.32 -9.90
N ASP A 108 -1.75 1.14 -9.98
CA ASP A 108 -0.95 0.64 -8.86
C ASP A 108 -1.02 1.64 -7.70
N LEU A 109 -0.88 2.94 -7.98
CA LEU A 109 -0.95 3.99 -6.96
C LEU A 109 -2.31 4.09 -6.29
N GLU A 110 -3.40 3.95 -7.04
CA GLU A 110 -4.75 3.90 -6.47
C GLU A 110 -4.92 2.67 -5.58
N SER A 111 -4.46 1.51 -6.03
CA SER A 111 -4.50 0.27 -5.26
C SER A 111 -3.74 0.39 -3.93
N ILE A 112 -2.57 1.03 -3.94
CA ILE A 112 -1.79 1.30 -2.72
C ILE A 112 -2.60 2.17 -1.75
N ILE A 113 -3.26 3.23 -2.23
CA ILE A 113 -4.07 4.14 -1.39
C ILE A 113 -5.27 3.40 -0.78
N GLU A 114 -5.96 2.59 -1.58
CA GLU A 114 -7.15 1.85 -1.14
C GLU A 114 -6.79 0.73 -0.17
N LEU A 115 -5.82 -0.13 -0.51
CA LEU A 115 -5.37 -1.24 0.33
C LEU A 115 -4.80 -0.74 1.65
N SER A 116 -3.99 0.32 1.65
CA SER A 116 -3.41 0.86 2.88
C SER A 116 -4.48 1.40 3.84
N ASP A 117 -5.52 2.08 3.35
CA ASP A 117 -6.62 2.54 4.20
C ASP A 117 -7.48 1.38 4.72
N ALA A 118 -7.76 0.40 3.87
CA ALA A 118 -8.59 -0.74 4.22
C ALA A 118 -7.91 -1.67 5.25
N ILE A 119 -6.61 -1.95 5.07
CA ILE A 119 -5.79 -2.69 6.03
C ILE A 119 -5.73 -1.93 7.36
N ARG A 120 -5.46 -0.61 7.34
CA ARG A 120 -5.42 0.21 8.56
C ARG A 120 -6.72 0.10 9.36
N LYS A 121 -7.87 0.27 8.69
CA LYS A 121 -9.19 0.16 9.32
C LYS A 121 -9.44 -1.24 9.89
N ASN A 122 -9.08 -2.28 9.15
CA ASN A 122 -9.21 -3.67 9.58
C ASN A 122 -8.37 -3.95 10.85
N VAL A 123 -7.09 -3.56 10.85
CA VAL A 123 -6.18 -3.75 11.99
C VAL A 123 -6.62 -2.98 13.22
N GLN A 124 -7.17 -1.77 13.05
CA GLN A 124 -7.76 -1.03 14.16
C GLN A 124 -8.98 -1.73 14.76
N SER A 125 -9.77 -2.43 13.94
CA SER A 125 -10.88 -3.26 14.41
C SER A 125 -10.37 -4.49 15.17
N LEU A 126 -9.43 -5.25 14.59
CA LEU A 126 -8.81 -6.43 15.22
C LEU A 126 -8.16 -6.08 16.57
N SER A 127 -7.43 -4.96 16.65
CA SER A 127 -6.83 -4.48 17.90
C SER A 127 -7.87 -4.14 18.98
N LYS A 128 -9.03 -3.61 18.62
CA LYS A 128 -10.12 -3.34 19.57
C LYS A 128 -10.76 -4.63 20.07
N THR A 129 -10.97 -5.61 19.19
CA THR A 129 -11.53 -6.92 19.56
C THR A 129 -10.59 -7.68 20.48
N ALA A 130 -9.29 -7.75 20.15
CA ALA A 130 -8.28 -8.42 20.99
C ALA A 130 -8.20 -7.83 22.41
N LYS A 131 -8.32 -6.50 22.56
CA LYS A 131 -8.34 -5.83 23.87
C LYS A 131 -9.60 -6.09 24.71
N ARG A 132 -10.71 -6.52 24.09
CA ARG A 132 -11.97 -6.81 24.79
C ARG A 132 -12.08 -8.28 25.23
N ALA A 133 -11.25 -9.15 24.67
CA ALA A 133 -11.22 -10.58 24.99
C ALA A 133 -10.28 -10.92 26.17
N HIS A 134 -9.52 -9.94 26.65
CA HIS A 134 -8.67 -9.98 27.84
C HIS A 134 -9.27 -9.13 28.95
#